data_AF-A0A9D5RK65-F1
#
_entry.id   AF-A0A9D5RK65-F1
#
_cell.length_a   1.000
_cell.length_b   1.000
_cell.length_c   1.000
_cell.angle_alpha   90.00
_cell.angle_beta   90.00
_cell.angle_gamma   90.00
#
_symmetry.space_group_name_H-M   'P 1'
#
loop_
_entity.id
_entity.type
_entity.pdbx_description
1 polymer ?
#
loop_
_entity_poly.entity_id
_entity_poly.type
_entity_poly.pdbx_seq_one_letter_code
_entity_poly.pdbx_strand_id
1 'polypeptide(L)'
;MSQVAARLKEVREEKNFTIEAVAEKTGIVIEELQAFEEGSKLPDAGVLMQLSKVYEMSIDRILYSGSEMPKYDESKAVYANVKPVAVDAEDAQKESGKQAESAPAKKASILTHLVFPVLCIIIYIFLGVAGGFWHPGWMIFLGIPLYYALVFITSRIGKNVDNAVKEYMEEEEKKQ
;
A
#
# COMPACT_ATOMS: atom_id res chain seq x y z
N MET A 1 -21.56 -4.60 -24.99
CA MET A 1 -21.25 -3.73 -23.83
C MET A 1 -19.99 -4.24 -23.16
N SER A 2 -19.08 -3.35 -22.77
CA SER A 2 -17.85 -3.73 -22.03
C SER A 2 -18.21 -4.23 -20.64
N GLN A 3 -17.58 -5.31 -20.16
CA GLN A 3 -17.77 -5.81 -18.80
C GLN A 3 -17.41 -4.75 -17.75
N VAL A 4 -16.37 -3.95 -18.03
CA VAL A 4 -15.90 -2.86 -17.16
C VAL A 4 -16.96 -1.76 -17.04
N ALA A 5 -17.61 -1.40 -18.15
CA ALA A 5 -18.65 -0.38 -18.17
C ALA A 5 -19.86 -0.76 -17.32
N ALA A 6 -20.35 -1.99 -17.49
CA ALA A 6 -21.44 -2.54 -16.67
C ALA A 6 -21.07 -2.56 -15.18
N ARG A 7 -19.82 -2.91 -14.87
CA ARG A 7 -19.34 -2.98 -13.49
C ARG A 7 -19.22 -1.60 -12.83
N LEU A 8 -18.78 -0.58 -13.55
CA LEU A 8 -18.69 0.78 -13.01
C LEU A 8 -20.05 1.30 -12.55
N LYS A 9 -21.09 1.07 -13.36
CA LYS A 9 -22.46 1.45 -13.02
C LYS A 9 -22.98 0.70 -11.79
N GLU A 10 -22.75 -0.61 -11.74
CA GLU A 10 -23.14 -1.45 -10.61
C GLU A 10 -22.49 -1.00 -9.29
N VAL A 11 -21.18 -0.73 -9.30
CA VAL A 11 -20.45 -0.26 -8.12
C VAL A 11 -20.96 1.10 -7.64
N ARG A 12 -21.28 1.99 -8.58
CA ARG A 12 -21.84 3.31 -8.25
C ARG A 12 -23.21 3.16 -7.56
N GLU A 13 -24.07 2.30 -8.06
CA GLU A 13 -25.39 2.01 -7.51
C GLU A 13 -25.29 1.32 -6.13
N GLU A 14 -24.40 0.34 -5.98
CA GLU A 14 -24.14 -0.37 -4.70
C GLU A 14 -23.71 0.61 -3.60
N LYS A 15 -22.88 1.59 -3.94
CA LYS A 15 -22.41 2.63 -3.01
C LYS A 15 -23.37 3.82 -2.88
N ASN A 16 -24.53 3.78 -3.53
CA ASN A 16 -25.55 4.84 -3.56
C ASN A 16 -25.00 6.22 -3.98
N PHE A 17 -24.05 6.25 -4.92
CA PHE A 17 -23.54 7.51 -5.47
C PHE A 17 -24.30 7.94 -6.73
N THR A 18 -24.50 9.25 -6.88
CA THR A 18 -24.95 9.83 -8.16
C THR A 18 -23.74 10.05 -9.08
N ILE A 19 -23.99 10.17 -10.38
CA ILE A 19 -22.90 10.39 -11.37
C ILE A 19 -22.18 11.70 -11.05
N GLU A 20 -22.92 12.72 -10.66
CA GLU A 20 -22.41 14.04 -10.30
C GLU A 20 -21.53 13.99 -9.06
N ALA A 21 -21.94 13.23 -8.03
CA ALA A 21 -21.17 13.09 -6.80
C ALA A 21 -19.83 12.39 -7.03
N VAL A 22 -19.77 11.41 -7.96
CA VAL A 22 -18.52 10.75 -8.33
C VAL A 22 -17.64 11.68 -9.15
N ALA A 23 -18.22 12.39 -10.12
CA ALA A 23 -17.52 13.38 -10.94
C ALA A 23 -16.86 14.46 -10.06
N GLU A 24 -17.58 15.00 -9.08
CA GLU A 24 -17.05 16.00 -8.13
C GLU A 24 -15.87 15.45 -7.32
N LYS A 25 -15.98 14.22 -6.80
CA LYS A 25 -14.93 13.60 -5.97
C LYS A 25 -13.70 13.16 -6.76
N THR A 26 -13.88 12.77 -8.01
CA THR A 26 -12.80 12.29 -8.88
C THR A 26 -12.14 13.42 -9.68
N GLY A 27 -12.86 14.53 -9.90
CA GLY A 27 -12.46 15.58 -10.83
C GLY A 27 -12.69 15.22 -12.31
N ILE A 28 -13.38 14.11 -12.58
CA ILE A 28 -13.71 13.65 -13.93
C ILE A 28 -14.95 14.39 -14.44
N VAL A 29 -14.98 14.72 -15.72
CA VAL A 29 -16.15 15.35 -16.35
C VAL A 29 -17.33 14.39 -16.35
N ILE A 30 -18.54 14.87 -16.01
CA ILE A 30 -19.77 14.04 -15.91
C ILE A 30 -20.03 13.26 -17.22
N GLU A 31 -19.90 13.92 -18.36
CA GLU A 31 -20.07 13.30 -19.70
C GLU A 31 -19.09 12.16 -19.93
N GLU A 32 -17.87 12.30 -19.42
CA GLU A 32 -16.83 11.28 -19.55
C GLU A 32 -17.13 10.07 -18.66
N LEU A 33 -17.61 10.32 -17.44
CA LEU A 33 -18.07 9.26 -16.53
C LEU A 33 -19.27 8.49 -17.10
N GLN A 34 -20.22 9.19 -17.73
CA GLN A 34 -21.33 8.58 -18.45
C GLN A 34 -20.85 7.73 -19.64
N ALA A 35 -19.92 8.26 -20.44
CA ALA A 35 -19.33 7.52 -21.56
C ALA A 35 -18.61 6.24 -21.11
N PHE A 36 -18.02 6.24 -19.89
CA PHE A 36 -17.44 5.04 -19.29
C PHE A 36 -18.50 4.02 -18.87
N GLU A 37 -19.60 4.45 -18.23
CA GLU A 37 -20.69 3.55 -17.81
C GLU A 37 -21.49 2.98 -18.99
N GLU A 38 -21.62 3.72 -20.09
CA GLU A 38 -22.24 3.26 -21.33
C GLU A 38 -21.32 2.33 -22.13
N GLY A 39 -20.01 2.37 -21.86
CA GLY A 39 -18.99 1.60 -22.55
C GLY A 39 -18.61 2.15 -23.92
N SER A 40 -18.98 3.40 -24.20
CA SER A 40 -18.57 4.17 -25.39
C SER A 40 -17.09 4.57 -25.31
N LYS A 41 -16.57 4.79 -24.09
CA LYS A 41 -15.17 5.08 -23.81
C LYS A 41 -14.64 4.14 -22.74
N LEU A 42 -13.36 3.77 -22.82
CA LEU A 42 -12.69 3.02 -21.76
C LEU A 42 -11.95 3.99 -20.83
N PRO A 43 -12.04 3.81 -19.51
CA PRO A 43 -11.26 4.59 -18.56
C PRO A 43 -9.78 4.22 -18.67
N ASP A 44 -8.91 5.23 -18.56
CA ASP A 44 -7.47 5.01 -18.47
C ASP A 44 -7.06 4.56 -17.05
N ALA A 45 -5.78 4.24 -16.87
CA ALA A 45 -5.26 3.81 -15.58
C ALA A 45 -5.40 4.89 -14.49
N GLY A 46 -5.27 6.18 -14.84
CA GLY A 46 -5.36 7.29 -13.89
C GLY A 46 -6.78 7.46 -13.36
N VAL A 47 -7.76 7.44 -14.26
CA VAL A 47 -9.19 7.44 -13.95
C VAL A 47 -9.56 6.24 -13.09
N LEU A 48 -9.08 5.03 -13.43
CA LEU A 48 -9.33 3.84 -12.63
C LEU A 48 -8.77 3.98 -11.21
N MET A 49 -7.60 4.60 -11.04
CA MET A 49 -7.04 4.91 -9.72
C MET A 49 -7.89 5.92 -8.94
N GLN A 50 -8.45 6.93 -9.60
CA GLN A 50 -9.33 7.91 -8.95
C GLN A 50 -10.64 7.25 -8.50
N LEU A 51 -11.27 6.47 -9.37
CA LEU A 51 -12.50 5.73 -9.06
C LEU A 51 -12.28 4.72 -7.92
N SER A 52 -11.13 4.02 -7.93
CA SER A 52 -10.71 3.12 -6.85
C SER A 52 -10.67 3.82 -5.49
N LYS A 53 -10.14 5.04 -5.43
CA LYS A 53 -10.10 5.83 -4.20
C LYS A 53 -11.49 6.26 -3.74
N VAL A 54 -12.33 6.74 -4.65
CA VAL A 54 -13.68 7.24 -4.31
C VAL A 54 -14.62 6.13 -3.87
N TYR A 55 -14.53 4.95 -4.50
CA TYR A 55 -15.34 3.80 -4.12
C TYR A 55 -14.76 3.01 -2.93
N GLU A 56 -13.53 3.31 -2.52
CA GLU A 56 -12.77 2.59 -1.49
C GLU A 56 -12.62 1.10 -1.82
N MET A 57 -12.26 0.81 -3.07
CA MET A 57 -12.13 -0.56 -3.59
C MET A 57 -10.85 -0.69 -4.39
N SER A 58 -10.32 -1.91 -4.46
CA SER A 58 -9.18 -2.19 -5.32
C SER A 58 -9.57 -2.18 -6.80
N ILE A 59 -8.61 -1.82 -7.68
CA ILE A 59 -8.86 -1.69 -9.12
C ILE A 59 -9.31 -3.03 -9.73
N ASP A 60 -8.76 -4.15 -9.27
CA ASP A 60 -9.17 -5.49 -9.73
C ASP A 60 -10.67 -5.73 -9.52
N ARG A 61 -11.25 -5.24 -8.41
CA ARG A 61 -12.68 -5.40 -8.11
C ARG A 61 -13.58 -4.47 -8.94
N ILE A 62 -13.01 -3.39 -9.48
CA ILE A 62 -13.66 -2.52 -10.46
C ILE A 62 -13.61 -3.15 -11.85
N LEU A 63 -12.51 -3.85 -12.18
CA LEU A 63 -12.33 -4.50 -13.48
C LEU A 63 -13.03 -5.86 -13.57
N TYR A 64 -13.12 -6.59 -12.46
CA TYR A 64 -13.67 -7.95 -12.38
C TYR A 64 -14.73 -8.00 -11.26
N SER A 65 -15.98 -8.29 -11.63
CA SER A 65 -17.14 -8.31 -10.73
C SER A 65 -17.20 -9.56 -9.84
N GLY A 66 -16.06 -9.98 -9.28
CA GLY A 66 -15.94 -11.27 -8.59
C GLY A 66 -15.96 -12.48 -9.53
N SER A 67 -15.94 -12.27 -10.85
CA SER A 67 -15.58 -13.32 -11.82
C SER A 67 -14.15 -13.79 -11.55
N GLU A 68 -13.89 -15.10 -11.62
CA GLU A 68 -12.53 -15.64 -11.52
C GLU A 68 -11.60 -14.87 -12.46
N MET A 69 -10.42 -14.48 -11.98
CA MET A 69 -9.39 -13.93 -12.85
C MET A 69 -9.20 -14.90 -14.02
N PRO A 70 -9.18 -14.41 -15.28
CA PRO A 70 -8.90 -15.28 -16.41
C PRO A 70 -7.58 -16.00 -16.12
N LYS A 71 -7.62 -17.33 -16.08
CA LYS A 71 -6.42 -18.13 -15.82
C LYS A 71 -5.37 -17.74 -16.85
N TYR A 72 -4.22 -17.28 -16.37
CA TYR A 72 -3.12 -16.88 -17.22
C TYR A 72 -2.68 -18.10 -18.03
N ASP A 73 -3.03 -18.09 -19.32
CA ASP A 73 -2.65 -19.12 -20.26
C ASP A 73 -1.20 -18.85 -20.68
N GLU A 74 -0.25 -19.47 -19.97
CA GLU A 74 1.18 -19.38 -20.28
C GLU A 74 1.48 -19.70 -21.75
N SER A 75 0.67 -20.53 -22.40
CA SER A 75 0.86 -20.91 -23.81
C SER A 75 0.57 -19.77 -24.80
N LYS A 76 -0.15 -18.72 -24.38
CA LYS A 76 -0.48 -17.52 -25.17
C LYS A 76 0.33 -16.29 -24.78
N ALA A 77 1.25 -16.42 -23.83
CA ALA A 77 2.10 -15.33 -23.39
C ALA A 77 3.06 -14.90 -24.51
N VAL A 78 2.69 -13.83 -25.23
CA VAL A 78 3.52 -13.19 -26.26
C VAL A 78 4.88 -12.72 -25.69
N TYR A 79 4.96 -12.54 -24.36
CA TYR A 79 6.18 -12.18 -23.63
C TYR A 79 7.23 -13.30 -23.56
N ALA A 80 6.88 -14.57 -23.82
CA ALA A 80 7.83 -15.69 -23.73
C ALA A 80 8.99 -15.59 -24.74
N ASN A 81 8.81 -14.83 -25.82
CA ASN A 81 9.83 -14.57 -26.83
C ASN A 81 10.46 -13.17 -26.73
N VAL A 82 10.11 -12.37 -25.72
CA VAL A 82 10.85 -11.15 -25.41
C VAL A 82 12.14 -11.63 -24.74
N LYS A 83 13.21 -11.78 -25.53
CA LYS A 83 14.55 -11.87 -24.96
C LYS A 83 14.64 -10.72 -23.94
N PRO A 84 15.03 -10.97 -22.68
CA PRO A 84 15.31 -9.88 -21.78
C PRO A 84 16.29 -8.98 -22.52
N VAL A 85 15.89 -7.74 -22.81
CA VAL A 85 16.82 -6.74 -23.29
C VAL A 85 17.82 -6.64 -22.15
N ALA A 86 18.99 -7.25 -22.34
CA ALA A 86 20.11 -7.07 -21.45
C ALA A 86 20.40 -5.58 -21.52
N VAL A 87 19.93 -4.85 -20.52
CA VAL A 87 20.39 -3.50 -20.30
C VAL A 87 21.83 -3.70 -19.86
N ASP A 88 22.76 -3.47 -20.78
CA ASP A 88 24.18 -3.56 -20.50
C ASP A 88 24.47 -2.69 -19.27
N ALA A 89 25.04 -3.33 -18.25
CA ALA A 89 25.20 -2.76 -16.91
C ALA A 89 26.14 -1.54 -16.83
N GLU A 90 26.64 -1.05 -17.97
CA GLU A 90 27.60 0.05 -18.07
C GLU A 90 26.97 1.40 -18.41
N ASP A 91 25.73 1.47 -18.92
CA ASP A 91 25.09 2.74 -19.29
C ASP A 91 24.13 3.31 -18.22
N ALA A 92 23.99 2.66 -17.07
CA ALA A 92 23.10 3.10 -15.99
C ALA A 92 23.68 4.25 -15.12
N GLN A 93 24.89 4.76 -15.42
CA GLN A 93 25.55 5.78 -14.59
C GLN A 93 25.63 7.20 -15.17
N LYS A 94 24.99 7.47 -16.31
CA LYS A 94 24.94 8.82 -16.91
C LYS A 94 23.53 9.24 -17.30
N GLU A 95 22.62 9.37 -16.34
CA GLU A 95 21.42 10.21 -16.47
C GLU A 95 20.58 10.14 -15.19
N SER A 96 20.96 10.89 -14.15
CA SER A 96 20.03 11.51 -13.19
C SER A 96 20.82 12.20 -12.08
N GLY A 97 21.73 13.08 -12.47
CA GLY A 97 22.22 14.17 -11.63
C GLY A 97 21.46 15.43 -11.99
N LYS A 98 20.24 15.59 -11.47
CA LYS A 98 19.57 16.88 -11.20
C LYS A 98 18.37 16.64 -10.29
N GLN A 99 18.31 17.42 -9.22
CA GLN A 99 17.66 17.13 -7.96
C GLN A 99 16.55 18.16 -7.70
N ALA A 100 15.35 17.68 -7.36
CA ALA A 100 14.28 18.34 -6.58
C ALA A 100 13.18 17.27 -6.35
N GLU A 101 13.18 16.53 -5.24
CA GLU A 101 12.44 16.83 -3.98
C GLU A 101 10.93 16.95 -4.23
N SER A 102 10.02 16.06 -3.77
CA SER A 102 9.97 15.30 -2.52
C SER A 102 9.08 14.03 -2.60
N ALA A 103 9.58 12.94 -1.98
CA ALA A 103 8.90 11.67 -1.60
C ALA A 103 8.30 10.81 -2.74
N PRO A 104 7.96 9.51 -2.58
CA PRO A 104 8.11 8.56 -1.46
C PRO A 104 8.67 7.17 -1.90
N ALA A 105 9.00 6.28 -0.94
CA ALA A 105 8.70 4.82 -1.03
C ALA A 105 9.34 4.05 0.14
N LYS A 106 8.74 4.08 1.32
CA LYS A 106 9.06 3.11 2.38
C LYS A 106 8.47 1.74 2.02
N LYS A 107 9.10 1.01 1.09
CA LYS A 107 8.80 -0.42 0.80
C LYS A 107 9.86 -1.32 1.44
N ALA A 108 9.98 -1.27 2.76
CA ALA A 108 10.90 -2.12 3.51
C ALA A 108 10.34 -2.53 4.90
N SER A 109 9.04 -2.79 5.03
CA SER A 109 8.42 -3.01 6.35
C SER A 109 7.34 -4.09 6.39
N ILE A 110 7.51 -5.19 5.66
CA ILE A 110 6.71 -6.41 5.88
C ILE A 110 7.64 -7.60 6.14
N LEU A 111 8.77 -7.67 5.45
CA LEU A 111 9.71 -8.77 5.59
C LEU A 111 10.42 -8.79 6.97
N THR A 112 10.76 -7.63 7.52
CA THR A 112 11.37 -7.52 8.87
C THR A 112 10.42 -7.98 9.99
N HIS A 113 9.10 -7.83 9.80
CA HIS A 113 8.09 -8.30 10.74
C HIS A 113 7.94 -9.82 10.77
N LEU A 114 8.32 -10.54 9.70
CA LEU A 114 8.23 -12.01 9.62
C LEU A 114 9.49 -12.72 10.13
N VAL A 115 10.66 -12.08 10.06
CA VAL A 115 11.93 -12.68 10.51
C VAL A 115 11.96 -12.81 12.04
N PHE A 116 11.39 -11.85 12.77
CA PHE A 116 11.42 -11.83 14.23
C PHE A 116 10.61 -12.98 14.88
N PRO A 117 9.35 -13.26 14.49
CA PRO A 117 8.60 -14.42 15.01
C PRO A 117 9.29 -15.76 14.74
N VAL A 118 9.86 -15.95 13.54
CA VAL A 118 10.57 -17.18 13.18
C VAL A 118 11.82 -17.36 14.04
N LEU A 119 12.58 -16.29 14.28
CA LEU A 119 13.73 -16.30 15.18
C LEU A 119 13.34 -16.64 16.63
N CYS A 120 12.24 -16.06 17.13
CA CYS A 120 11.72 -16.39 18.46
C CYS A 120 11.36 -17.87 18.61
N ILE A 121 10.76 -18.48 17.58
CA ILE A 121 10.40 -19.91 17.58
C ILE A 121 11.66 -20.78 17.61
N ILE A 122 12.67 -20.46 16.80
CA ILE A 122 13.94 -21.19 16.77
C ILE A 122 14.63 -21.14 18.14
N ILE A 123 14.68 -19.96 18.76
CA ILE A 123 15.26 -19.76 20.10
C ILE A 123 14.46 -20.56 21.15
N TYR A 124 13.12 -20.49 21.13
CA TYR A 124 12.27 -21.24 22.06
C TYR A 124 12.48 -22.76 21.97
N ILE A 125 12.56 -23.30 20.74
CA ILE A 125 12.81 -24.73 20.51
C ILE A 125 14.20 -25.12 21.00
N PHE A 126 15.22 -24.29 20.72
CA PHE A 126 16.60 -24.56 21.17
C PHE A 126 16.71 -24.58 22.70
N LEU A 127 16.09 -23.63 23.41
CA LEU A 127 16.05 -23.59 24.87
C LEU A 127 15.23 -24.75 25.48
N GLY A 128 14.13 -25.14 24.84
CA GLY A 128 13.29 -26.26 25.28
C GLY A 128 14.00 -27.61 25.17
N VAL A 129 14.71 -27.84 24.06
CA VAL A 129 15.45 -29.09 23.80
C VAL A 129 16.72 -29.20 24.65
N ALA A 130 17.46 -28.10 24.84
CA ALA A 130 18.73 -28.12 25.59
C ALA A 130 18.54 -28.08 27.12
N GLY A 131 17.46 -27.46 27.61
CA GLY A 131 17.25 -27.23 29.05
C GLY A 131 16.07 -27.97 29.68
N GLY A 132 15.20 -28.62 28.90
CA GLY A 132 13.96 -29.24 29.44
C GLY A 132 12.94 -28.24 29.99
N PHE A 133 13.19 -26.94 29.85
CA PHE A 133 12.39 -25.84 30.38
C PHE A 133 11.26 -25.43 29.41
N TRP A 134 10.45 -26.41 29.01
CA TRP A 134 9.27 -26.17 28.17
C TRP A 134 8.25 -25.26 28.85
N HIS A 135 8.18 -25.33 30.19
CA HIS A 135 7.24 -24.55 30.99
C HIS A 135 7.69 -23.11 31.26
N PRO A 136 8.95 -22.78 31.61
CA PRO A 136 9.41 -21.38 31.70
C PRO A 136 9.50 -20.63 30.36
N GLY A 137 9.59 -21.34 29.23
CA GLY A 137 9.81 -20.72 27.92
C GLY A 137 8.64 -19.86 27.39
N TRP A 138 7.41 -20.08 27.86
CA TRP A 138 6.25 -19.23 27.56
C TRP A 138 6.45 -17.75 27.90
N MET A 139 7.35 -17.42 28.83
CA MET A 139 7.66 -16.05 29.20
C MET A 139 8.31 -15.25 28.06
N ILE A 140 8.93 -15.92 27.08
CA ILE A 140 9.49 -15.27 25.89
C ILE A 140 8.37 -14.63 25.05
N PHE A 141 7.20 -15.26 24.99
CA PHE A 141 6.05 -14.71 24.27
C PHE A 141 5.45 -13.47 24.94
N LEU A 142 5.56 -13.36 26.27
CA LEU A 142 5.22 -12.13 27.00
C LEU A 142 6.20 -10.98 26.73
N GLY A 143 7.41 -11.28 26.24
CA GLY A 143 8.35 -10.29 25.74
C GLY A 143 7.87 -9.55 24.49
N ILE A 144 6.96 -10.14 23.70
CA ILE A 144 6.46 -9.54 22.45
C ILE A 144 5.55 -8.33 22.76
N PRO A 145 4.48 -8.44 23.58
CA PRO A 145 3.73 -7.26 24.04
C PRO A 145 4.61 -6.22 24.74
N LEU A 146 5.59 -6.65 25.55
CA LEU A 146 6.48 -5.76 26.28
C LEU A 146 7.40 -4.97 25.34
N TYR A 147 7.95 -5.60 24.30
CA TYR A 147 8.79 -4.95 23.28
C TYR A 147 8.00 -3.87 22.54
N TYR A 148 6.80 -4.18 22.07
CA TYR A 148 5.95 -3.19 21.40
C TYR A 148 5.50 -2.08 22.34
N ALA A 149 5.25 -2.37 23.62
CA ALA A 149 4.94 -1.36 24.63
C ALA A 149 6.13 -0.40 24.85
N LEU A 150 7.35 -0.90 24.90
CA LEU A 150 8.56 -0.07 25.03
C LEU A 150 8.79 0.81 23.80
N VAL A 151 8.63 0.26 22.58
CA VAL A 151 8.70 1.02 21.33
C VAL A 151 7.61 2.10 21.29
N PHE A 152 6.40 1.77 21.76
CA PHE A 152 5.31 2.72 21.86
C PHE A 152 5.63 3.86 22.85
N ILE A 153 6.16 3.54 24.03
CA ILE A 153 6.55 4.51 25.06
C ILE A 153 7.65 5.45 24.54
N THR A 154 8.73 4.92 23.96
CA THR A 154 9.83 5.75 23.44
C THR A 154 9.37 6.63 22.28
N SER A 155 8.52 6.10 21.39
CA SER A 155 7.92 6.88 20.30
C SER A 155 6.99 7.99 20.78
N ARG A 156 6.34 7.81 21.94
CA ARG A 156 5.44 8.79 22.56
C ARG A 156 6.22 9.91 23.25
N ILE A 157 7.33 9.57 23.92
CA ILE A 157 8.19 10.54 24.61
C ILE A 157 8.84 11.49 23.60
N GLY A 158 9.36 10.97 22.48
CA GLY A 158 9.99 11.81 21.45
C GLY A 158 9.05 12.90 20.89
N LYS A 159 7.82 12.51 20.52
CA LYS A 159 6.82 13.46 19.99
C LYS A 159 6.42 14.55 21.00
N ASN A 160 6.35 14.22 22.29
CA ASN A 160 5.98 15.19 23.32
C ASN A 160 7.07 16.24 23.55
N VAL A 161 8.36 15.84 23.49
CA VAL A 161 9.48 16.77 23.62
C VAL A 161 9.55 17.72 22.42
N ASP A 162 9.40 17.21 21.21
CA ASP A 162 9.43 18.03 19.99
C ASP A 162 8.30 19.07 19.99
N ASN A 163 7.11 18.71 20.48
CA ASN A 163 5.98 19.63 20.60
C ASN A 163 6.25 20.71 21.67
N ALA A 164 6.78 20.31 22.83
CA ALA A 164 7.14 21.25 23.89
C ALA A 164 8.20 22.24 23.43
N VAL A 165 9.25 21.79 22.73
CA VAL A 165 10.31 22.67 22.18
C VAL A 165 9.72 23.67 21.19
N LYS A 166 8.82 23.27 20.30
CA LYS A 166 8.16 24.21 19.37
C LYS A 166 7.33 25.27 20.09
N GLU A 167 6.58 24.86 21.11
CA GLU A 167 5.78 25.76 21.94
C GLU A 167 6.66 26.80 22.64
N TYR A 168 7.83 26.39 23.18
CA TYR A 168 8.79 27.32 23.79
C TYR A 168 9.42 28.30 22.78
N MET A 169 9.74 27.86 21.57
CA MET A 169 10.37 28.73 20.55
C MET A 169 9.37 29.75 19.98
N GLU A 170 8.10 29.37 19.81
CA GLU A 170 7.03 30.30 19.40
C GLU A 170 6.70 31.34 20.49
N GLU A 171 6.83 30.99 21.78
CA GLU A 171 6.67 31.94 22.88
C GLU A 171 7.83 32.94 22.97
N GLU A 172 9.06 32.53 22.66
CA GLU A 172 10.23 33.41 22.59
C GLU A 172 10.11 34.40 21.41
N GLU A 173 9.69 33.93 20.23
CA GLU A 173 9.53 34.78 19.04
C GLU A 173 8.41 35.81 19.19
N LYS A 174 7.35 35.51 19.96
CA LYS A 174 6.28 36.47 20.29
C LYS A 174 6.67 37.51 21.34
N LYS A 175 7.76 37.28 22.09
CA LYS A 175 8.25 38.19 23.14
C LYS A 175 9.30 39.17 22.63
N GLN A 176 9.90 38.93 21.46
CA GLN A 176 10.79 39.85 20.75
C GLN A 176 10.00 40.80 19.84
#